data_AF-A0A662SRI0-F1
#
_entry.id   AF-A0A662SRI0-F1
#
_cell.length_a   1.000
_cell.length_b   1.000
_cell.length_c   1.000
_cell.angle_alpha   90.00
_cell.angle_beta   90.00
_cell.angle_gamma   90.00
#
_symmetry.space_group_name_H-M   'P 1'
#
loop_
_entity.id
_entity.type
_entity.pdbx_description
1 polymer ?
#
loop_
_entity_poly.entity_id
_entity_poly.type
_entity_poly.pdbx_seq_one_letter_code
_entity_poly.pdbx_strand_id
1 'polypeptide(L)'
;MSFQLENFVLLFLSLALFISDMLLSLAYVMQGFASKLTSKMARVKLAQPNLMDRLYTVTWLLVGLAGIWLVGLKISVISISIFLSFKSGADLGSRIAYGFHDISLLEGQSITKKIIGKAVGIAALPSVFFLVIWKVFQRILSSLASELLGVGVDVLTLSLWIAGLAFGLLYGILRSRGESGILLRGELALVLGFKLARE
;
A
#
# COMPACT_ATOMS: atom_id res chain seq x y z
N MET A 1 -22.91 -16.94 -26.09
CA MET A 1 -22.87 -15.53 -25.62
C MET A 1 -22.17 -15.37 -24.26
N SER A 2 -22.29 -16.35 -23.34
CA SER A 2 -21.62 -16.34 -22.02
C SER A 2 -20.08 -16.26 -22.09
N PHE A 3 -19.45 -17.04 -22.98
CA PHE A 3 -17.98 -17.11 -23.10
C PHE A 3 -17.32 -15.78 -23.54
N GLN A 4 -17.99 -14.96 -24.34
CA GLN A 4 -17.45 -13.64 -24.74
C GLN A 4 -17.55 -12.61 -23.61
N LEU A 5 -18.59 -12.69 -22.78
CA LEU A 5 -18.78 -11.81 -21.64
C LEU A 5 -17.75 -12.10 -20.53
N GLU A 6 -17.48 -13.38 -20.26
CA GLU A 6 -16.45 -13.80 -19.29
C GLU A 6 -15.05 -13.31 -19.68
N ASN A 7 -14.68 -13.46 -20.94
CA ASN A 7 -13.40 -12.98 -21.46
C ASN A 7 -13.29 -11.44 -21.42
N PHE A 8 -14.38 -10.73 -21.68
CA PHE A 8 -14.43 -9.28 -21.60
C PHE A 8 -14.29 -8.78 -20.16
N VAL A 9 -14.95 -9.46 -19.21
CA VAL A 9 -14.84 -9.17 -17.78
C VAL A 9 -13.44 -9.45 -17.27
N LEU A 10 -12.82 -10.56 -17.65
CA LEU A 10 -11.43 -10.89 -17.33
C LEU A 10 -10.44 -9.88 -17.91
N LEU A 11 -10.63 -9.46 -19.16
CA LEU A 11 -9.81 -8.43 -19.80
C LEU A 11 -9.92 -7.09 -19.06
N PHE A 12 -11.14 -6.67 -18.72
CA PHE A 12 -11.40 -5.43 -17.99
C PHE A 12 -10.79 -5.46 -16.58
N LEU A 13 -10.90 -6.60 -15.88
CA LEU A 13 -10.27 -6.87 -14.59
C LEU A 13 -8.74 -6.79 -14.66
N SER A 14 -8.17 -7.45 -15.67
CA SER A 14 -6.73 -7.46 -15.91
C SER A 14 -6.23 -6.04 -16.17
N LEU A 15 -6.98 -5.26 -16.95
CA LEU A 15 -6.67 -3.87 -17.26
C LEU A 15 -6.80 -2.97 -16.04
N ALA A 16 -7.83 -3.14 -15.20
CA ALA A 16 -8.02 -2.37 -13.98
C ALA A 16 -6.89 -2.63 -12.96
N LEU A 17 -6.48 -3.88 -12.79
CA LEU A 17 -5.35 -4.25 -11.93
C LEU A 17 -4.02 -3.77 -12.50
N PHE A 18 -3.81 -3.91 -13.80
CA PHE A 18 -2.63 -3.39 -14.49
C PHE A 18 -2.51 -1.87 -14.37
N ILE A 19 -3.61 -1.14 -14.57
CA ILE A 19 -3.65 0.33 -14.38
C ILE A 19 -3.37 0.68 -12.93
N SER A 20 -3.93 -0.06 -11.97
CA SER A 20 -3.68 0.18 -10.55
C SER A 20 -2.21 -0.05 -10.18
N ASP A 21 -1.59 -1.08 -10.74
CA ASP A 21 -0.18 -1.43 -10.53
C ASP A 21 0.76 -0.43 -11.24
N MET A 22 0.39 0.05 -12.43
CA MET A 22 1.06 1.16 -13.11
C MET A 22 0.96 2.46 -12.30
N LEU A 23 -0.20 2.78 -11.75
CA LEU A 23 -0.40 3.96 -10.91
C LEU A 23 0.40 3.84 -9.60
N LEU A 24 0.47 2.65 -9.01
CA LEU A 24 1.32 2.33 -7.86
C LEU A 24 2.81 2.51 -8.20
N SER A 25 3.28 1.93 -9.30
CA SER A 25 4.67 2.03 -9.77
C SER A 25 5.05 3.48 -10.09
N LEU A 26 4.17 4.20 -10.79
CA LEU A 26 4.32 5.64 -11.07
C LEU A 26 4.35 6.44 -9.77
N ALA A 27 3.47 6.13 -8.80
CA ALA A 27 3.47 6.76 -7.49
C ALA A 27 4.82 6.52 -6.78
N TYR A 28 5.35 5.28 -6.76
CA TYR A 28 6.65 4.98 -6.15
C TYR A 28 7.84 5.68 -6.84
N VAL A 29 7.82 5.77 -8.17
CA VAL A 29 8.86 6.48 -8.94
C VAL A 29 8.79 7.99 -8.68
N MET A 30 7.58 8.58 -8.74
CA MET A 30 7.37 10.00 -8.42
C MET A 30 7.74 10.30 -6.96
N GLN A 31 7.45 9.37 -6.04
CA GLN A 31 7.80 9.46 -4.63
C GLN A 31 9.33 9.44 -4.41
N GLY A 32 10.07 8.63 -5.18
CA GLY A 32 11.53 8.60 -5.20
C GLY A 32 12.16 9.90 -5.71
N PHE A 33 11.66 10.43 -6.84
CA PHE A 33 12.13 11.70 -7.42
C PHE A 33 11.77 12.91 -6.55
N ALA A 34 10.54 12.98 -6.06
CA ALA A 34 10.08 14.07 -5.19
C ALA A 34 10.89 14.09 -3.88
N SER A 35 11.12 12.94 -3.23
CA SER A 35 11.86 12.91 -1.95
C SER A 35 13.28 13.48 -2.02
N LYS A 36 14.00 13.28 -3.14
CA LYS A 36 15.34 13.83 -3.34
C LYS A 36 15.34 15.35 -3.56
N LEU A 37 14.35 15.84 -4.31
CA LEU A 37 14.21 17.27 -4.58
C LEU A 37 13.76 18.04 -3.32
N THR A 38 12.76 17.52 -2.61
CA THR A 38 12.16 18.26 -1.49
C THR A 38 12.99 18.19 -0.21
N SER A 39 13.76 17.12 0.04
CA SER A 39 14.70 17.09 1.17
C SER A 39 15.80 18.14 1.05
N LYS A 40 16.26 18.40 -0.18
CA LYS A 40 17.24 19.44 -0.46
C LYS A 40 16.67 20.84 -0.27
N MET A 41 15.38 21.05 -0.59
CA MET A 41 14.70 22.35 -0.45
C MET A 41 14.23 22.63 0.99
N ALA A 42 13.73 21.63 1.71
CA ALA A 42 13.11 21.82 3.03
C ALA A 42 14.09 21.68 4.21
N ARG A 43 15.35 21.28 3.98
CA ARG A 43 16.38 21.00 5.02
C ARG A 43 15.90 20.05 6.12
N VAL A 44 14.94 19.18 5.80
CA VAL A 44 14.39 18.21 6.75
C VAL A 44 15.25 16.95 6.78
N LYS A 45 15.59 16.47 7.98
CA LYS A 45 16.30 15.21 8.16
C LYS A 45 15.39 14.05 7.74
N LEU A 46 15.80 13.28 6.74
CA LEU A 46 15.08 12.09 6.28
C LEU A 46 15.55 10.85 7.05
N ALA A 47 14.61 9.95 7.35
CA ALA A 47 14.95 8.64 7.91
C ALA A 47 15.76 7.80 6.89
N GLN A 48 16.82 7.15 7.37
CA GLN A 48 17.67 6.30 6.55
C GLN A 48 17.14 4.86 6.51
N PRO A 49 17.33 4.12 5.40
CA PRO A 49 16.95 2.72 5.35
C PRO A 49 17.75 1.91 6.37
N ASN A 50 17.09 1.01 7.10
CA ASN A 50 17.70 0.16 8.11
C ASN A 50 17.35 -1.33 7.90
N LEU A 51 17.84 -2.19 8.81
CA LEU A 51 17.60 -3.63 8.73
C LEU A 51 16.10 -3.98 8.85
N MET A 52 15.31 -3.17 9.57
CA MET A 52 13.87 -3.36 9.70
C MET A 52 13.15 -3.20 8.35
N ASP A 53 13.61 -2.28 7.48
CA ASP A 53 13.04 -2.13 6.12
C ASP A 53 13.26 -3.39 5.26
N ARG A 54 14.38 -4.11 5.48
CA ARG A 54 14.64 -5.39 4.81
C ARG A 54 13.74 -6.49 5.37
N LEU A 55 13.58 -6.56 6.70
CA LEU A 55 12.69 -7.53 7.34
C LEU A 55 11.23 -7.32 6.91
N TYR A 56 10.78 -6.08 6.81
CA TYR A 56 9.47 -5.75 6.25
C TYR A 56 9.33 -6.34 4.84
N THR A 57 10.31 -6.07 3.98
CA THR A 57 10.31 -6.53 2.59
C THR A 57 10.25 -8.05 2.48
N VAL A 58 11.10 -8.75 3.23
CA VAL A 58 11.13 -10.21 3.26
C VAL A 58 9.82 -10.77 3.81
N THR A 59 9.27 -10.18 4.88
CA THR A 59 8.05 -10.68 5.52
C THR A 59 6.86 -10.63 4.56
N TRP A 60 6.60 -9.49 3.91
CA TRP A 60 5.45 -9.40 3.02
C TRP A 60 5.61 -10.28 1.78
N LEU A 61 6.84 -10.46 1.27
CA LEU A 61 7.11 -11.40 0.17
C LEU A 61 6.81 -12.84 0.57
N LEU A 62 7.28 -13.28 1.75
CA LEU A 62 7.03 -14.63 2.25
C LEU A 62 5.55 -14.89 2.47
N VAL A 63 4.83 -13.96 3.10
CA VAL A 63 3.39 -14.09 3.35
C VAL A 63 2.61 -14.08 2.03
N GLY A 64 2.98 -13.20 1.09
CA GLY A 64 2.35 -13.15 -0.23
C GLY A 64 2.55 -14.45 -1.00
N LEU A 65 3.78 -14.99 -1.05
CA LEU A 65 4.09 -16.24 -1.73
C LEU A 65 3.38 -17.43 -1.08
N ALA A 66 3.33 -17.48 0.25
CA ALA A 66 2.56 -18.50 0.98
C ALA A 66 1.06 -18.42 0.62
N GLY A 67 0.50 -17.21 0.51
CA GLY A 67 -0.87 -16.99 0.05
C GLY A 67 -1.13 -17.54 -1.36
N ILE A 68 -0.22 -17.30 -2.31
CA ILE A 68 -0.31 -17.87 -3.67
C ILE A 68 -0.23 -19.40 -3.63
N TRP A 69 0.65 -19.96 -2.81
CA TRP A 69 0.84 -21.40 -2.71
C TRP A 69 -0.43 -22.11 -2.22
N LEU A 70 -1.12 -21.53 -1.24
CA LEU A 70 -2.40 -22.03 -0.72
C LEU A 70 -3.52 -22.10 -1.77
N VAL A 71 -3.41 -21.34 -2.86
CA VAL A 71 -4.42 -21.25 -3.93
C VAL A 71 -4.06 -22.14 -5.13
N GLY A 72 -2.94 -22.85 -5.07
CA GLY A 72 -2.56 -23.84 -6.08
C GLY A 72 -1.64 -23.33 -7.20
N LEU A 73 -0.81 -22.33 -6.93
CA LEU A 73 0.32 -21.85 -7.77
C LEU A 73 -0.03 -21.40 -9.20
N LYS A 74 -1.30 -21.35 -9.59
CA LYS A 74 -1.71 -20.78 -10.88
C LYS A 74 -1.63 -19.26 -10.79
N ILE A 75 -0.83 -18.64 -11.66
CA ILE A 75 -0.79 -17.18 -11.79
C ILE A 75 -2.14 -16.75 -12.35
N SER A 76 -2.95 -16.14 -11.48
CA SER A 76 -4.31 -15.71 -11.75
C SER A 76 -4.56 -14.40 -11.03
N VAL A 77 -5.64 -13.71 -11.41
CA VAL A 77 -6.09 -12.50 -10.71
C VAL A 77 -6.29 -12.76 -9.22
N ILE A 78 -6.84 -13.92 -8.85
CA ILE A 78 -7.03 -14.34 -7.46
C ILE A 78 -5.70 -14.40 -6.71
N SER A 79 -4.70 -15.06 -7.29
CA SER A 79 -3.37 -15.22 -6.70
C SER A 79 -2.67 -13.88 -6.50
N ILE A 80 -2.79 -12.97 -7.47
CA ILE A 80 -2.25 -11.60 -7.38
C ILE A 80 -2.98 -10.80 -6.30
N SER A 81 -4.31 -10.88 -6.23
CA SER A 81 -5.08 -10.19 -5.18
C SER A 81 -4.69 -10.68 -3.79
N ILE A 82 -4.53 -11.98 -3.59
CA ILE A 82 -4.11 -12.58 -2.32
C ILE A 82 -2.70 -12.13 -1.94
N PHE A 83 -1.77 -12.16 -2.90
CA PHE A 83 -0.40 -11.69 -2.72
C PHE A 83 -0.34 -10.22 -2.30
N LEU A 84 -1.08 -9.36 -2.99
CA LEU A 84 -1.10 -7.91 -2.73
C LEU A 84 -1.90 -7.54 -1.48
N SER A 85 -2.78 -8.42 -0.99
CA SER A 85 -3.65 -8.13 0.14
C SER A 85 -2.86 -7.81 1.41
N PHE A 86 -1.94 -8.70 1.78
CA PHE A 86 -1.10 -8.50 2.97
C PHE A 86 -0.23 -7.24 2.83
N LYS A 87 0.42 -7.06 1.68
CA LYS A 87 1.26 -5.88 1.40
C LYS A 87 0.46 -4.59 1.51
N SER A 88 -0.73 -4.54 0.91
CA SER A 88 -1.63 -3.38 0.93
C SER A 88 -2.03 -2.99 2.36
N GLY A 89 -2.39 -3.97 3.19
CA GLY A 89 -2.67 -3.74 4.61
C GLY A 89 -1.42 -3.24 5.36
N ALA A 90 -0.28 -3.90 5.18
CA ALA A 90 0.97 -3.56 5.83
C ALA A 90 1.48 -2.15 5.47
N ASP A 91 1.34 -1.76 4.21
CA ASP A 91 1.68 -0.42 3.74
C ASP A 91 0.79 0.62 4.43
N LEU A 92 -0.53 0.39 4.51
CA LEU A 92 -1.44 1.30 5.20
C LEU A 92 -1.10 1.45 6.68
N GLY A 93 -0.91 0.32 7.37
CA GLY A 93 -0.63 0.32 8.81
C GLY A 93 0.67 1.05 9.14
N SER A 94 1.73 0.79 8.38
CA SER A 94 3.02 1.45 8.58
C SER A 94 2.94 2.96 8.31
N ARG A 95 2.25 3.37 7.24
CA ARG A 95 2.05 4.80 6.90
C ARG A 95 1.23 5.55 7.96
N ILE A 96 0.24 4.90 8.59
CA ILE A 96 -0.49 5.48 9.74
C ILE A 96 0.46 5.73 10.91
N ALA A 97 1.27 4.72 11.27
CA ALA A 97 2.23 4.84 12.37
C ALA A 97 3.30 5.92 12.09
N TYR A 98 3.78 6.01 10.85
CA TYR A 98 4.69 7.08 10.41
C TYR A 98 4.03 8.45 10.48
N GLY A 99 2.75 8.57 10.12
CA GLY A 99 1.99 9.81 10.27
C GLY A 99 1.95 10.30 11.70
N PHE A 100 1.65 9.42 12.66
CA PHE A 100 1.66 9.78 14.09
C PHE A 100 3.05 10.19 14.58
N HIS A 101 4.08 9.44 14.19
CA HIS A 101 5.46 9.76 14.50
C HIS A 101 5.88 11.14 13.94
N ASP A 102 5.67 11.37 12.65
CA ASP A 102 6.08 12.62 12.00
C ASP A 102 5.28 13.83 12.55
N ILE A 103 4.02 13.64 12.95
CA ILE A 103 3.24 14.66 13.68
C ILE A 103 3.88 14.97 15.04
N SER A 104 4.33 13.95 15.78
CA SER A 104 4.95 14.12 17.10
C SER A 104 6.29 14.86 17.02
N LEU A 105 7.07 14.64 15.95
CA LEU A 105 8.34 15.34 15.72
C LEU A 105 8.17 16.83 15.43
N LEU A 106 6.98 17.24 14.97
CA LEU A 106 6.69 18.60 14.51
C LEU A 106 5.64 19.30 15.39
N GLU A 107 5.49 18.84 16.63
CA GLU A 107 4.65 19.48 17.64
C GLU A 107 5.00 20.96 17.79
N GLY A 108 3.98 21.83 17.71
CA GLY A 108 4.13 23.29 17.79
C GLY A 108 3.81 24.06 16.50
N GLN A 109 3.71 23.41 15.33
CA GLN A 109 3.38 24.08 14.06
C GLN A 109 2.07 23.55 13.45
N SER A 110 0.98 24.33 13.54
CA SER A 110 -0.36 23.92 13.08
C SER A 110 -0.44 23.63 11.58
N ILE A 111 0.30 24.39 10.77
CA ILE A 111 0.40 24.21 9.31
C ILE A 111 1.00 22.85 8.97
N THR A 112 1.93 22.37 9.80
CA THR A 112 2.69 21.14 9.58
C THR A 112 1.84 19.89 9.84
N LYS A 113 0.92 19.93 10.81
CA LYS A 113 -0.07 18.85 11.04
C LYS A 113 -0.99 18.62 9.83
N LYS A 114 -1.46 19.71 9.19
CA LYS A 114 -2.32 19.61 7.99
C LYS A 114 -1.57 19.02 6.79
N ILE A 115 -0.28 19.37 6.63
CA ILE A 115 0.58 18.85 5.57
C ILE A 115 0.84 17.35 5.76
N ILE A 116 1.17 16.91 6.99
CA ILE A 116 1.37 15.48 7.28
C ILE A 116 0.08 14.70 7.12
N GLY A 117 -1.07 15.22 7.59
CA GLY A 117 -2.36 14.57 7.37
C GLY A 117 -2.67 14.34 5.89
N LYS A 118 -2.35 15.31 5.03
CA LYS A 118 -2.44 15.13 3.56
C LYS A 118 -1.44 14.08 3.06
N ALA A 119 -0.22 14.06 3.58
CA ALA A 119 0.79 13.09 3.20
C ALA A 119 0.32 11.67 3.54
N VAL A 120 -0.18 11.43 4.76
CA VAL A 120 -0.80 10.16 5.17
C VAL A 120 -1.98 9.81 4.26
N GLY A 121 -2.84 10.77 3.93
CA GLY A 121 -3.97 10.55 3.03
C GLY A 121 -3.55 10.08 1.64
N ILE A 122 -2.57 10.76 1.02
CA ILE A 122 -1.95 10.34 -0.25
C ILE A 122 -1.31 8.96 -0.09
N ALA A 123 -0.64 8.74 1.04
CA ALA A 123 0.03 7.49 1.32
C ALA A 123 -0.97 6.31 1.41
N ALA A 124 -2.16 6.54 1.94
CA ALA A 124 -3.19 5.54 2.12
C ALA A 124 -3.97 5.23 0.83
N LEU A 125 -3.94 6.12 -0.18
CA LEU A 125 -4.72 5.97 -1.41
C LEU A 125 -4.55 4.59 -2.06
N PRO A 126 -3.34 4.05 -2.27
CA PRO A 126 -3.21 2.78 -2.96
C PRO A 126 -3.86 1.61 -2.18
N SER A 127 -3.77 1.61 -0.85
CA SER A 127 -4.42 0.60 -0.01
C SER A 127 -5.94 0.72 -0.02
N VAL A 128 -6.46 1.95 -0.05
CA VAL A 128 -7.91 2.21 -0.18
C VAL A 128 -8.40 1.78 -1.57
N PHE A 129 -7.68 2.12 -2.64
CA PHE A 129 -8.00 1.68 -4.00
C PHE A 129 -8.00 0.16 -4.11
N PHE A 130 -7.02 -0.52 -3.50
CA PHE A 130 -7.00 -1.98 -3.43
C PHE A 130 -8.29 -2.54 -2.80
N LEU A 131 -8.74 -2.00 -1.67
CA LEU A 131 -9.97 -2.44 -1.01
C LEU A 131 -11.23 -2.17 -1.85
N VAL A 132 -11.29 -1.03 -2.54
CA VAL A 132 -12.42 -0.68 -3.41
C VAL A 132 -12.48 -1.64 -4.59
N ILE A 133 -11.36 -1.84 -5.28
CA ILE A 133 -11.23 -2.80 -6.39
C ILE A 133 -11.62 -4.18 -5.90
N TRP A 134 -11.04 -4.63 -4.79
CA TRP A 134 -11.37 -5.91 -4.18
C TRP A 134 -12.87 -6.07 -3.94
N LYS A 135 -13.51 -5.11 -3.26
CA LYS A 135 -14.94 -5.17 -2.94
C LYS A 135 -15.83 -5.19 -4.19
N VAL A 136 -15.46 -4.45 -5.23
CA VAL A 136 -16.19 -4.46 -6.51
C VAL A 136 -16.09 -5.82 -7.18
N PHE A 137 -14.93 -6.45 -7.13
CA PHE A 137 -14.65 -7.69 -7.84
C PHE A 137 -14.83 -8.96 -7.00
N GLN A 138 -15.06 -8.85 -5.69
CA GLN A 138 -15.16 -9.98 -4.77
C GLN A 138 -16.24 -10.97 -5.20
N ARG A 139 -17.39 -10.50 -5.70
CA ARG A 139 -18.49 -11.39 -6.13
C ARG A 139 -18.11 -12.26 -7.33
N ILE A 140 -17.32 -11.71 -8.25
CA ILE A 140 -16.83 -12.40 -9.46
C ILE A 140 -15.68 -13.35 -9.10
N LEU A 141 -14.82 -12.93 -8.17
CA LEU A 141 -13.70 -13.73 -7.67
C LEU A 141 -14.18 -14.91 -6.80
N SER A 142 -15.21 -14.70 -5.97
CA SER A 142 -15.80 -15.72 -5.10
C SER A 142 -16.51 -16.82 -5.91
N SER A 143 -17.24 -16.46 -6.97
CA SER A 143 -17.92 -17.43 -7.83
C SER A 143 -16.92 -18.34 -8.57
N LEU A 144 -15.75 -17.82 -8.93
CA LEU A 144 -14.69 -18.60 -9.60
C LEU A 144 -13.85 -19.46 -8.62
N ALA A 145 -13.80 -19.09 -7.35
CA ALA A 145 -12.91 -19.72 -6.37
C ALA A 145 -13.61 -20.72 -5.42
N SER A 146 -14.92 -20.57 -5.20
CA SER A 146 -15.69 -21.44 -4.31
C SER A 146 -15.69 -22.92 -4.72
N GLU A 147 -15.44 -23.22 -6.00
CA GLU A 147 -15.28 -24.61 -6.49
C GLU A 147 -13.96 -25.28 -6.11
N LEU A 148 -12.92 -24.53 -5.68
CA LEU A 148 -11.56 -25.06 -5.54
C LEU A 148 -11.05 -25.19 -4.09
N LEU A 149 -11.54 -24.39 -3.14
CA LEU A 149 -10.85 -24.20 -1.84
C LEU A 149 -11.68 -24.44 -0.57
N GLY A 150 -13.01 -24.55 -0.65
CA GLY A 150 -13.88 -24.71 0.54
C GLY A 150 -13.89 -23.53 1.53
N VAL A 151 -12.96 -22.58 1.40
CA VAL A 151 -12.87 -21.30 2.09
C VAL A 151 -13.06 -20.21 1.05
N GLY A 152 -13.98 -19.27 1.30
CA GLY A 152 -14.21 -18.13 0.41
C GLY A 152 -12.92 -17.33 0.25
N VAL A 153 -12.46 -17.15 -0.99
CA VAL A 153 -11.32 -16.27 -1.35
C VAL A 153 -11.49 -14.86 -0.79
N ASP A 154 -12.73 -14.45 -0.61
CA ASP A 154 -13.27 -13.30 0.13
C ASP A 154 -12.66 -13.17 1.53
N VAL A 155 -12.80 -14.24 2.31
CA VAL A 155 -12.41 -14.32 3.72
C VAL A 155 -10.90 -14.39 3.84
N LEU A 156 -10.23 -15.20 3.00
CA LEU A 156 -8.78 -15.31 2.99
C LEU A 156 -8.11 -13.96 2.67
N THR A 157 -8.58 -13.29 1.62
CA THR A 157 -8.01 -12.00 1.21
C THR A 157 -8.24 -10.95 2.28
N LEU A 158 -9.44 -10.83 2.84
CA LEU A 158 -9.70 -9.87 3.92
C LEU A 158 -8.89 -10.18 5.18
N SER A 159 -8.75 -11.45 5.54
CA SER A 159 -7.96 -11.89 6.70
C SER A 159 -6.48 -11.53 6.53
N LEU A 160 -5.92 -11.78 5.34
CA LEU A 160 -4.55 -11.38 5.00
C LEU A 160 -4.39 -9.87 5.01
N TRP A 161 -5.40 -9.11 4.55
CA TRP A 161 -5.36 -7.66 4.58
C TRP A 161 -5.32 -7.13 6.02
N ILE A 162 -6.19 -7.64 6.90
CA ILE A 162 -6.25 -7.26 8.31
C ILE A 162 -4.95 -7.65 9.03
N ALA A 163 -4.44 -8.86 8.78
CA ALA A 163 -3.16 -9.31 9.32
C ALA A 163 -2.01 -8.41 8.84
N GLY A 164 -2.03 -8.03 7.57
CA GLY A 164 -1.12 -7.04 6.99
C GLY A 164 -1.22 -5.71 7.72
N LEU A 165 -2.42 -5.17 7.92
CA LEU A 165 -2.64 -3.91 8.64
C LEU A 165 -2.06 -3.93 10.06
N ALA A 166 -2.34 -4.99 10.81
CA ALA A 166 -1.81 -5.18 12.16
C ALA A 166 -0.28 -5.27 12.16
N PHE A 167 0.29 -6.07 11.25
CA PHE A 167 1.73 -6.17 11.06
C PHE A 167 2.35 -4.81 10.72
N GLY A 168 1.76 -4.07 9.77
CA GLY A 168 2.22 -2.77 9.34
C GLY A 168 2.21 -1.73 10.46
N LEU A 169 1.16 -1.71 11.28
CA LEU A 169 1.08 -0.84 12.46
C LEU A 169 2.20 -1.17 13.46
N LEU A 170 2.36 -2.45 13.80
CA LEU A 170 3.41 -2.89 14.73
C LEU A 170 4.81 -2.55 14.18
N TYR A 171 5.05 -2.89 12.93
CA TYR A 171 6.27 -2.56 12.21
C TYR A 171 6.56 -1.06 12.22
N GLY A 172 5.57 -0.24 11.84
CA GLY A 172 5.72 1.20 11.78
C GLY A 172 6.01 1.80 13.16
N ILE A 173 5.32 1.35 14.21
CA ILE A 173 5.62 1.76 15.60
C ILE A 173 7.06 1.41 15.97
N LEU A 174 7.50 0.18 15.69
CA LEU A 174 8.86 -0.26 16.01
C LEU A 174 9.92 0.50 15.21
N ARG A 175 9.67 0.75 13.91
CA ARG A 175 10.57 1.49 13.03
C ARG A 175 10.68 2.96 13.43
N SER A 176 9.60 3.55 13.93
CA SER A 176 9.54 4.93 14.43
C SER A 176 10.25 5.12 15.78
N ARG A 177 10.52 4.05 16.54
CA ARG A 177 11.20 4.17 17.84
C ARG A 177 12.65 4.61 17.65
N GLY A 178 12.99 5.77 18.20
CA GLY A 178 14.35 6.31 18.16
C GLY A 178 14.75 6.88 16.80
N GLU A 179 13.82 6.96 15.85
CA GLU A 179 14.05 7.67 14.60
C GLU A 179 13.85 9.18 14.81
N SER A 180 14.75 9.98 14.26
CA SER A 180 14.68 11.46 14.33
C SER A 180 14.33 12.09 13.00
N GLY A 181 14.37 11.30 11.92
CA GLY A 181 14.00 11.73 10.58
C GLY A 181 12.54 11.48 10.24
N ILE A 182 12.04 12.25 9.28
CA ILE A 182 10.71 12.04 8.70
C ILE A 182 10.67 10.73 7.93
N LEU A 183 9.64 9.92 8.20
CA LEU A 183 9.42 8.62 7.57
C LEU A 183 8.55 8.71 6.31
N LEU A 184 7.57 9.62 6.25
CA LEU A 184 6.72 9.89 5.07
C LEU A 184 7.42 10.76 4.01
N ARG A 185 8.70 10.49 3.76
CA ARG A 185 9.61 11.34 2.96
C ARG A 185 9.08 11.69 1.57
N GLY A 186 8.41 10.75 0.91
CA GLY A 186 8.00 10.94 -0.47
C GLY A 186 6.59 11.51 -0.62
N GLU A 187 5.70 11.20 0.31
CA GLU A 187 4.36 11.79 0.34
C GLU A 187 4.39 13.23 0.82
N LEU A 188 5.25 13.55 1.80
CA LEU A 188 5.52 14.94 2.17
C LEU A 188 6.10 15.74 1.01
N ALA A 189 6.99 15.13 0.24
CA ALA A 189 7.54 15.74 -0.96
C ALA A 189 6.47 16.07 -2.00
N LEU A 190 5.51 15.17 -2.23
CA LEU A 190 4.37 15.42 -3.10
C LEU A 190 3.48 16.56 -2.58
N VAL A 191 3.14 16.57 -1.29
CA VAL A 191 2.30 17.63 -0.71
C VAL A 191 2.96 19.00 -0.80
N LEU A 192 4.26 19.08 -0.53
CA LEU A 192 5.03 20.33 -0.58
C LEU A 192 5.24 20.79 -2.03
N GLY A 193 5.57 19.87 -2.96
CA GLY A 193 5.73 20.18 -4.38
C GLY A 193 4.44 20.73 -5.00
N PHE A 194 3.29 20.15 -4.68
CA PHE A 194 1.99 20.67 -5.13
C PHE A 194 1.64 22.05 -4.58
N LYS A 195 2.14 22.38 -3.38
CA LYS A 195 1.92 23.70 -2.79
C LYS A 195 2.79 24.76 -3.48
N LEU A 196 4.07 24.46 -3.69
CA LEU A 196 5.03 25.36 -4.36
C LEU A 196 4.68 25.62 -5.84
N ALA A 197 4.02 24.68 -6.52
CA ALA A 197 3.58 24.86 -7.91
C ALA A 197 2.30 25.72 -8.06
N ARG A 198 1.63 26.09 -6.96
CA ARG A 198 0.42 26.92 -6.95
C ARG A 198 0.67 28.36 -6.47
N GLU A 199 1.87 28.64 -5.98
CA GLU A 199 2.35 29.98 -5.61
C GLU A 199 3.14 30.57 -6.78
#